data_AF-A0A7S0Z125-F1
#
_entry.id   AF-A0A7S0Z125-F1
#
_cell.length_a   1.000
_cell.length_b   1.000
_cell.length_c   1.000
_cell.angle_alpha   90.00
_cell.angle_beta   90.00
_cell.angle_gamma   90.00
#
_symmetry.space_group_name_H-M   'P 1'
#
loop_
_entity.id
_entity.type
_entity.pdbx_description
1 polymer ?
#
loop_
_entity_poly.entity_id
_entity_poly.type
_entity_poly.pdbx_seq_one_letter_code
_entity_poly.pdbx_strand_id
1 'polypeptide(L)'
;AQSTELGVVVPVVQRGCRRLVLAGDHCQLPPCVESREAELRGLSLSLYTRLVEAGITPFFLDTQYRSHPKIMEFSGSEIYQGRLKHGVPPQDRPPVEVSGFLWPRRAVPVAFLEQGG
;
A
#
# COMPACT_ATOMS: atom_id res chain seq x y z
N ALA A 1 7.67 -6.34 0.32
CA ALA A 1 6.39 -6.91 0.79
C ALA A 1 5.72 -7.84 -0.24
N GLN A 2 5.79 -7.56 -1.55
CA GLN A 2 5.07 -8.34 -2.58
C GLN A 2 5.84 -9.51 -3.22
N SER A 3 7.03 -9.85 -2.72
CA SER A 3 7.80 -11.01 -3.19
C SER A 3 7.90 -12.03 -2.07
N THR A 4 7.81 -13.32 -2.40
CA THR A 4 8.05 -14.40 -1.45
C THR A 4 9.44 -14.25 -0.85
N GLU A 5 9.66 -14.74 0.37
CA GLU A 5 10.97 -14.65 1.00
C GLU A 5 12.08 -15.25 0.13
N LEU A 6 11.82 -16.41 -0.49
CA LEU A 6 12.75 -17.05 -1.40
C LEU A 6 13.11 -16.16 -2.59
N GLY A 7 12.12 -15.45 -3.16
CA GLY A 7 12.34 -14.50 -4.26
C GLY A 7 13.31 -13.37 -3.90
N VAL A 8 13.29 -12.92 -2.64
CA VAL A 8 14.23 -11.90 -2.13
C VAL A 8 15.58 -12.50 -1.78
N VAL A 9 15.63 -13.71 -1.23
CA VAL A 9 16.88 -14.37 -0.80
C VAL A 9 17.81 -14.69 -1.97
N VAL A 10 17.27 -15.10 -3.13
CA VAL A 10 18.07 -15.43 -4.33
C VAL A 10 19.08 -14.35 -4.70
N PRO A 11 18.68 -13.08 -4.98
CA PRO A 11 19.64 -12.02 -5.30
C PRO A 11 20.52 -11.62 -4.11
N VAL A 12 20.04 -11.75 -2.87
CA VAL A 12 20.82 -11.42 -1.65
C VAL A 12 22.02 -12.35 -1.51
N VAL A 13 21.80 -13.66 -1.63
CA VAL A 13 22.84 -14.69 -1.48
C VAL A 13 23.78 -14.71 -2.67
N GLN A 14 23.24 -14.75 -3.90
CA GLN A 14 24.06 -14.87 -5.11
C GLN A 14 24.98 -13.67 -5.34
N ARG A 15 24.62 -12.49 -4.82
CA ARG A 15 25.43 -11.27 -4.96
C ARG A 15 26.34 -10.99 -3.76
N GLY A 16 26.35 -11.86 -2.73
CA GLY A 16 27.12 -11.64 -1.51
C GLY A 16 26.77 -10.31 -0.82
N CYS A 17 25.48 -10.01 -0.72
CA CYS A 17 24.98 -8.73 -0.23
C CYS A 17 25.49 -8.43 1.20
N ARG A 18 26.22 -7.31 1.36
CA ARG A 18 26.71 -6.83 2.67
C ARG A 18 25.79 -5.79 3.32
N ARG A 19 24.95 -5.13 2.51
CA ARG A 19 24.00 -4.10 2.93
C ARG A 19 22.71 -4.27 2.15
N LEU A 20 21.62 -4.53 2.87
CA LEU A 20 20.31 -4.78 2.31
C LEU A 20 19.36 -3.65 2.70
N VAL A 21 18.70 -3.06 1.71
CA VAL A 21 17.58 -2.15 1.90
C VAL A 21 16.34 -2.82 1.32
N LEU A 22 15.31 -2.97 2.15
CA LEU A 22 14.01 -3.49 1.73
C LEU A 22 13.02 -2.35 1.73
N ALA A 23 12.41 -2.08 0.58
CA ALA A 23 11.29 -1.16 0.46
C ALA A 23 10.00 -1.96 0.30
N GLY A 24 8.93 -1.50 0.94
CA GLY A 24 7.64 -2.14 0.89
C GLY A 24 6.69 -1.58 1.94
N ASP A 25 5.46 -2.06 1.87
CA ASP A 25 4.42 -1.75 2.82
C ASP A 25 3.74 -3.07 3.22
N HIS A 26 3.78 -3.39 4.52
CA HIS A 26 3.22 -4.62 5.06
C HIS A 26 1.70 -4.56 5.24
N CYS A 27 1.11 -3.37 5.10
CA CYS A 27 -0.34 -3.16 5.10
C CYS A 27 -0.97 -3.32 3.71
N GLN A 28 -0.15 -3.48 2.66
CA GLN A 28 -0.60 -3.69 1.28
C GLN A 28 -0.56 -5.18 0.90
N LEU A 29 -0.85 -5.48 -0.36
CA LEU A 29 -0.95 -6.85 -0.86
C LEU A 29 0.32 -7.68 -0.54
N PRO A 30 0.15 -8.92 -0.05
CA PRO A 30 1.24 -9.87 0.10
C PRO A 30 1.69 -10.43 -1.26
N PRO A 31 2.75 -11.25 -1.31
CA PRO A 31 3.10 -12.03 -2.50
C PRO A 31 1.94 -12.94 -2.92
N CYS A 32 1.67 -12.98 -4.22
CA CYS A 32 0.67 -13.89 -4.78
C CYS A 32 1.22 -15.32 -4.81
N VAL A 33 0.47 -16.28 -4.27
CA VAL A 33 0.82 -17.70 -4.24
C VAL A 33 -0.35 -18.50 -4.81
N GLU A 34 -0.15 -19.16 -5.95
CA GLU A 34 -1.21 -19.93 -6.62
C GLU A 34 -1.58 -21.21 -5.88
N SER A 35 -0.60 -21.88 -5.27
CA SER A 35 -0.85 -23.08 -4.48
C SER A 35 -1.39 -22.71 -3.11
N ARG A 36 -2.68 -23.00 -2.88
CA ARG A 36 -3.33 -22.83 -1.57
C ARG A 36 -2.60 -23.56 -0.45
N GLU A 37 -2.05 -24.76 -0.72
CA GLU A 37 -1.26 -25.47 0.27
C GLU A 37 0.01 -24.70 0.63
N ALA A 38 0.73 -24.18 -0.36
CA ALA A 38 1.96 -23.41 -0.13
C ALA A 38 1.67 -22.10 0.61
N GLU A 39 0.57 -21.43 0.26
CA GLU A 39 0.09 -20.24 0.96
C GLU A 39 -0.20 -20.53 2.43
N LEU A 40 -0.97 -21.59 2.72
CA LEU A 40 -1.29 -22.01 4.10
C LEU A 40 -0.04 -22.41 4.89
N ARG A 41 1.00 -22.91 4.21
CA ARG A 41 2.31 -23.21 4.80
C ARG A 41 3.23 -21.97 4.90
N GLY A 42 2.72 -20.78 4.59
CA GLY A 42 3.40 -19.50 4.83
C GLY A 42 4.20 -18.94 3.65
N LEU A 43 4.07 -19.46 2.43
CA LEU A 43 4.82 -18.94 1.28
C LEU A 43 4.42 -17.50 0.91
N SER A 44 3.23 -17.06 1.31
CA SER A 44 2.77 -15.66 1.18
C SER A 44 3.33 -14.74 2.26
N LEU A 45 4.08 -15.25 3.25
CA LEU A 45 4.82 -14.39 4.18
C LEU A 45 6.07 -13.85 3.49
N SER A 46 6.08 -12.55 3.21
CA SER A 46 7.26 -11.90 2.62
C SER A 46 8.37 -11.72 3.65
N LEU A 47 9.64 -11.70 3.20
CA LEU A 47 10.78 -11.39 4.07
C LEU A 47 10.58 -10.05 4.81
N TYR A 48 10.01 -9.05 4.12
CA TYR A 48 9.74 -7.74 4.71
C TYR A 48 8.78 -7.88 5.89
N THR A 49 7.64 -8.55 5.70
CA THR A 49 6.62 -8.75 6.73
C THR A 49 7.17 -9.54 7.91
N ARG A 50 7.89 -10.64 7.65
CA ARG A 50 8.52 -11.46 8.69
C ARG A 50 9.49 -10.66 9.55
N LEU A 51 10.29 -9.77 8.96
CA LEU A 51 11.23 -8.92 9.71
C LEU A 51 10.49 -7.90 10.58
N VAL A 52 9.39 -7.32 10.08
CA VAL A 52 8.53 -6.42 10.88
C VAL A 52 7.91 -7.17 12.07
N GLU A 53 7.37 -8.37 11.85
CA GLU A 53 6.82 -9.23 12.92
C GLU A 53 7.89 -9.65 13.94
N ALA A 54 9.14 -9.82 13.51
CA ALA A 54 10.28 -10.10 14.37
C ALA A 54 10.77 -8.86 15.17
N GLY A 55 10.11 -7.71 15.04
CA GLY A 55 10.39 -6.50 15.82
C GLY A 55 11.27 -5.47 15.12
N ILE A 56 11.66 -5.68 13.86
CA ILE A 56 12.37 -4.65 13.10
C ILE A 56 11.38 -3.57 12.71
N THR A 57 11.55 -2.38 13.29
CA THR A 57 10.68 -1.24 12.99
C THR A 57 11.07 -0.63 11.65
N PRO A 58 10.18 -0.63 10.64
CA PRO A 58 10.48 -0.03 9.35
C PRO A 58 10.47 1.50 9.46
N PHE A 59 11.31 2.16 8.66
CA PHE A 59 11.24 3.61 8.52
C PHE A 59 10.00 3.99 7.72
N PHE A 60 9.01 4.60 8.38
CA PHE A 60 7.74 4.97 7.75
C PHE A 60 7.84 6.34 7.07
N LEU A 61 7.63 6.37 5.75
CA LEU A 61 7.48 7.60 4.99
C LEU A 61 6.06 8.11 5.18
N ASP A 62 5.92 9.12 6.04
CA ASP A 62 4.63 9.51 6.59
C ASP A 62 3.85 10.52 5.74
N THR A 63 4.38 10.98 4.60
CA THR A 63 3.76 12.04 3.81
C THR A 63 3.45 11.56 2.39
N GLN A 64 2.18 11.54 2.01
CA GLN A 64 1.72 11.14 0.68
C GLN A 64 1.54 12.35 -0.27
N TYR A 65 1.96 12.18 -1.52
CA TYR A 65 1.91 13.23 -2.56
C TYR A 65 1.07 12.82 -3.78
N ARG A 66 0.47 11.62 -3.77
CA ARG A 66 -0.21 11.06 -4.95
C ARG A 66 -1.63 11.59 -5.07
N SER A 67 -2.43 11.46 -4.02
CA SER A 67 -3.89 11.53 -4.10
C SER A 67 -4.45 12.71 -3.32
N HIS A 68 -5.69 13.11 -3.67
CA HIS A 68 -6.44 14.14 -2.93
C HIS A 68 -6.59 13.72 -1.45
N PRO A 69 -6.46 14.65 -0.47
CA PRO A 69 -6.56 14.32 0.95
C PRO A 69 -7.82 13.52 1.31
N LYS A 70 -8.97 13.87 0.73
CA LYS A 70 -10.24 13.18 0.97
C LYS A 70 -10.28 11.73 0.44
N ILE A 71 -9.51 11.39 -0.61
CA ILE A 71 -9.38 10.00 -1.07
C ILE A 71 -8.60 9.17 -0.04
N MET A 72 -7.55 9.77 0.53
CA MET A 72 -6.64 9.08 1.44
C MET A 72 -7.11 9.06 2.90
N GLU A 73 -8.10 9.87 3.26
CA GLU A 73 -8.59 10.02 4.64
C GLU A 73 -8.93 8.67 5.29
N PHE A 74 -9.72 7.83 4.60
CA PHE A 74 -10.11 6.51 5.11
C PHE A 74 -8.89 5.60 5.32
N SER A 75 -8.05 5.42 4.30
CA SER A 75 -6.86 4.58 4.41
C SER A 75 -5.86 5.12 5.42
N GLY A 76 -5.70 6.44 5.51
CA GLY A 76 -4.85 7.11 6.49
C GLY A 76 -5.27 6.78 7.92
N SER A 77 -6.57 6.83 8.21
CA SER A 77 -7.15 6.46 9.51
C SER A 77 -7.04 4.96 9.79
N GLU A 78 -7.66 4.14 8.94
CA GLU A 78 -7.92 2.72 9.22
C GLU A 78 -6.68 1.84 9.06
N ILE A 79 -5.81 2.15 8.10
CA ILE A 79 -4.65 1.32 7.76
C ILE A 79 -3.39 1.85 8.44
N TYR A 80 -3.21 3.18 8.44
CA TYR A 80 -1.98 3.82 8.94
C TYR A 80 -2.16 4.55 10.28
N GLN A 81 -3.25 4.29 11.01
CA GLN A 81 -3.50 4.80 12.37
C GLN A 81 -3.42 6.33 12.47
N GLY A 82 -3.87 7.03 11.43
CA GLY A 82 -3.83 8.49 11.34
C GLY A 82 -2.44 9.10 11.15
N ARG A 83 -1.40 8.28 10.94
CA ARG A 83 -0.01 8.76 10.80
C ARG A 83 0.31 9.31 9.40
N LEU A 84 -0.53 9.03 8.40
CA LEU A 84 -0.30 9.44 7.02
C LEU A 84 -0.73 10.91 6.81
N LYS A 85 0.24 11.78 6.54
CA LYS A 85 0.10 13.21 6.25
C LYS A 85 -0.08 13.46 4.75
N HIS A 86 -0.62 14.62 4.40
CA HIS A 86 -0.77 15.05 3.02
C HIS A 86 0.28 16.11 2.67
N GLY A 87 1.09 15.83 1.65
CA GLY A 87 2.07 16.77 1.10
C GLY A 87 1.52 17.58 -0.09
N VAL A 88 0.28 17.32 -0.50
CA VAL A 88 -0.42 18.05 -1.57
C VAL A 88 -1.74 18.60 -1.03
N PRO A 89 -2.06 19.88 -1.30
CA PRO A 89 -3.33 20.45 -0.91
C PRO A 89 -4.48 19.96 -1.82
N PRO A 90 -5.75 20.04 -1.38
CA PRO A 90 -6.92 19.65 -2.18
C PRO A 90 -6.95 20.23 -3.59
N GLN A 91 -6.59 21.51 -3.75
CA GLN A 91 -6.61 22.20 -5.05
C GLN A 91 -5.66 21.61 -6.10
N ASP A 92 -4.63 20.87 -5.69
CA ASP A 92 -3.67 20.25 -6.63
C ASP A 92 -4.19 18.89 -7.15
N ARG A 93 -5.30 18.39 -6.61
CA ARG A 93 -5.94 17.12 -6.99
C ARG A 93 -7.46 17.28 -7.12
N PRO A 94 -7.95 18.25 -7.92
CA PRO A 94 -9.38 18.53 -8.02
C PRO A 94 -10.13 17.35 -8.66
N PRO A 95 -11.44 17.25 -8.45
CA PRO A 95 -12.28 16.33 -9.21
C PRO A 95 -12.14 16.57 -10.71
N VAL A 96 -11.96 15.48 -11.46
CA VAL A 96 -11.94 15.53 -12.93
C VAL A 96 -13.35 15.81 -13.42
N GLU A 97 -13.51 16.80 -14.29
CA GLU A 97 -14.78 17.03 -14.98
C GLU A 97 -15.01 15.91 -15.99
N VAL A 98 -16.09 15.16 -15.78
CA VAL A 98 -16.46 14.03 -16.64
C VAL A 98 -17.84 14.34 -17.21
N SER A 99 -17.95 14.38 -18.53
CA SER A 99 -19.24 14.63 -19.20
C SER A 99 -20.28 13.60 -18.77
N GLY A 100 -21.46 14.06 -18.38
CA GLY A 100 -22.54 13.20 -17.90
C GLY A 100 -22.38 12.68 -16.47
N PHE A 101 -21.33 13.08 -15.74
CA PHE A 101 -21.13 12.70 -14.35
C PHE A 101 -21.09 13.93 -13.44
N LEU A 102 -22.01 13.98 -12.48
CA LEU A 102 -22.05 15.03 -11.46
C LEU A 102 -21.50 14.46 -10.15
N TRP A 103 -20.37 15.01 -9.69
CA TRP A 103 -19.83 14.68 -8.38
C TRP A 103 -20.86 15.00 -7.28
N PRO A 104 -21.17 14.04 -6.36
CA PRO A 104 -22.09 14.28 -5.25
C PRO A 104 -21.68 15.48 -4.37
N ARG A 105 -20.37 15.74 -4.30
CA ARG A 105 -19.78 16.92 -3.67
C ARG A 105 -18.79 17.56 -4.64
N ARG A 106 -19.07 18.81 -5.06
CA ARG A 106 -18.32 19.51 -6.13
C ARG A 106 -16.81 19.57 -5.96
N ALA A 107 -16.31 19.63 -4.73
CA ALA A 107 -14.88 19.76 -4.43
C ALA A 107 -14.22 18.45 -3.97
N VAL A 108 -14.93 17.31 -4.02
CA VAL A 108 -14.44 16.03 -3.48
C VAL A 108 -14.44 14.98 -4.58
N PRO A 109 -13.28 14.44 -4.97
CA PRO A 109 -13.14 13.44 -6.03
C PRO A 109 -13.44 12.02 -5.52
N VAL A 110 -14.54 11.85 -4.78
CA VAL A 110 -14.97 10.58 -4.21
C VAL A 110 -16.48 10.45 -4.36
N ALA A 111 -16.92 9.34 -4.94
CA ALA A 111 -18.31 8.95 -5.02
C ALA A 111 -18.42 7.43 -4.89
N PHE A 112 -19.41 6.95 -4.16
CA PHE A 112 -19.86 5.55 -4.22
C PHE A 112 -21.19 5.54 -4.97
N LEU A 113 -21.26 4.76 -6.04
CA LEU A 113 -22.45 4.64 -6.88
C LEU A 113 -23.08 3.29 -6.59
N GLU A 114 -24.34 3.30 -6.16
CA GLU A 114 -25.12 2.08 -6.07
C GLU A 114 -25.51 1.66 -7.49
N GLN A 115 -24.98 0.52 -7.96
CA GLN A 115 -25.54 -0.15 -9.12
C GLN A 115 -26.68 -1.03 -8.62
N GLY A 116 -27.91 -0.73 -9.04
CA GLY A 116 -29.03 -1.63 -8.85
C GLY A 116 -28.73 -2.96 -9.56
N GLY A 117 -28.82 -4.06 -8.81
CA GLY A 117 -28.73 -5.42 -9.36
C GLY A 117 -29.98 -5.83 -10.12
#